data_AF-A0A7V3PRH1-F1
#
_entry.id   AF-A0A7V3PRH1-F1
#
_cell.length_a   1.000
_cell.length_b   1.000
_cell.length_c   1.000
_cell.angle_alpha   90.00
_cell.angle_beta   90.00
_cell.angle_gamma   90.00
#
_symmetry.space_group_name_H-M   'P 1'
#
loop_
_entity.id
_entity.type
_entity.pdbx_description
1 polymer ?
#
loop_
_entity_poly.entity_id
_entity_poly.type
_entity_poly.pdbx_seq_one_letter_code
_entity_poly.pdbx_strand_id
1 'polypeptide(L)'
;MKADARIEGNSVVLSSPEVKEPVAVRFAWHRMAEPNLCNKEGLPALPFHAGEVPKRDWLTLKIPEAKEYTLVYDLDITKAGREIRYDVDNHDKITGPFDRIGYFLELTNSEGTQYVWVSMDAFTQDASKIGVPTLASKAKFQQPVTNMTVMTNVRGVAAGSGLTGNLEFWSSNYGPANSANVPGASSQVWDFGDQPSDPQDGYGSMQVGNPAAKQTVFAFNHWVAGRNADVGIGNCPGQNPDWTFAANAGQYSAGRLRVLVRLKK
;
A
#
# COMPACT_ATOMS: atom_id res chain seq x y z
N MET A 1 -11.08 23.41 -5.71
CA MET A 1 -10.75 24.68 -5.03
C MET A 1 -10.61 25.75 -6.09
N LYS A 2 -11.22 26.92 -5.88
CA LYS A 2 -11.16 28.04 -6.84
C LYS A 2 -9.93 28.91 -6.53
N ALA A 3 -9.43 29.62 -7.53
CA ALA A 3 -8.36 30.59 -7.38
C ALA A 3 -8.78 31.93 -7.97
N ASP A 4 -8.35 33.01 -7.32
CA ASP A 4 -8.36 34.35 -7.88
C ASP A 4 -7.12 34.54 -8.76
N ALA A 5 -7.27 35.31 -9.83
CA ALA A 5 -6.21 35.57 -10.79
C ALA A 5 -6.13 37.07 -11.09
N ARG A 6 -4.92 37.59 -11.21
CA ARG A 6 -4.67 38.96 -11.71
C ARG A 6 -3.46 39.00 -12.62
N ILE A 7 -3.44 39.95 -13.55
CA ILE A 7 -2.30 40.18 -14.43
C ILE A 7 -1.38 41.21 -13.78
N GLU A 8 -0.11 40.83 -13.57
CA GLU A 8 0.96 41.71 -13.12
C GLU A 8 2.07 41.72 -14.18
N GLY A 9 2.14 42.80 -14.95
CA GLY A 9 3.08 42.91 -16.08
C GLY A 9 2.86 41.80 -17.11
N ASN A 10 3.84 40.91 -17.26
CA ASN A 10 3.80 39.78 -18.18
C ASN A 10 3.43 38.45 -17.48
N SER A 11 2.92 38.50 -16.25
CA SER A 11 2.61 37.32 -15.44
C SER A 11 1.14 37.30 -15.03
N VAL A 12 0.57 36.10 -14.92
CA VAL A 12 -0.71 35.86 -14.26
C VAL A 12 -0.40 35.35 -12.86
N VAL A 13 -0.75 36.12 -11.84
CA VAL A 13 -0.57 35.77 -10.43
C VAL A 13 -1.86 35.15 -9.91
N LEU A 14 -1.73 33.96 -9.32
CA LEU A 14 -2.84 33.17 -8.80
C LEU A 14 -2.77 33.09 -7.28
N SER A 15 -3.91 33.18 -6.62
CA SER A 15 -4.02 33.00 -5.18
C SER A 15 -5.31 32.29 -4.80
N SER A 16 -5.30 31.52 -3.72
CA SER A 16 -6.52 30.94 -3.16
C SER A 16 -6.38 30.83 -1.64
N PRO A 17 -7.35 31.28 -0.84
CA PRO A 17 -7.32 31.07 0.62
C PRO A 17 -7.38 29.58 0.99
N GLU A 18 -7.89 28.72 0.10
CA GLU A 18 -7.97 27.28 0.31
C GLU A 18 -6.66 26.54 -0.06
N VAL A 19 -5.75 27.19 -0.79
CA VAL A 19 -4.51 26.57 -1.30
C VAL A 19 -3.30 27.37 -0.80
N LYS A 20 -2.70 26.93 0.31
CA LYS A 20 -1.55 27.62 0.92
C LYS A 20 -0.30 27.63 0.03
N GLU A 21 -0.07 26.54 -0.71
CA GLU A 21 1.10 26.35 -1.58
C GLU A 21 0.64 25.87 -2.96
N PRO A 22 0.21 26.80 -3.84
CA PRO A 22 -0.24 26.44 -5.18
C PRO A 22 0.95 26.07 -6.07
N VAL A 23 0.99 24.82 -6.52
CA VAL A 23 2.08 24.31 -7.39
C VAL A 23 1.63 23.90 -8.79
N ALA A 24 0.31 23.77 -8.99
CA ALA A 24 -0.28 23.47 -10.28
C ALA A 24 -1.66 24.14 -10.42
N VAL A 25 -2.00 24.52 -11.65
CA VAL A 25 -3.28 25.15 -12.00
C VAL A 25 -3.91 24.46 -13.21
N ARG A 26 -5.24 24.48 -13.27
CA ARG A 26 -6.01 24.19 -14.48
C ARG A 26 -6.84 25.41 -14.84
N PHE A 27 -6.68 25.92 -16.06
CA PHE A 27 -7.51 26.99 -16.61
C PHE A 27 -8.56 26.42 -17.57
N ALA A 28 -9.79 26.94 -17.53
CA ALA A 28 -10.90 26.55 -18.40
C ALA A 28 -11.19 25.04 -18.45
N TRP A 29 -11.01 24.33 -17.34
CA TRP A 29 -11.10 22.86 -17.26
C TRP A 29 -12.55 22.31 -17.16
N HIS A 30 -13.54 23.17 -16.91
CA HIS A 30 -14.93 22.75 -16.78
C HIS A 30 -15.71 23.00 -18.08
N ARG A 31 -16.64 22.11 -18.44
CA ARG A 31 -17.44 22.22 -19.70
C ARG A 31 -18.31 23.48 -19.78
N MET A 32 -18.63 24.08 -18.63
CA MET A 32 -19.38 25.34 -18.51
C MET A 32 -18.46 26.52 -18.13
N ALA A 33 -17.16 26.42 -18.33
CA ALA A 33 -16.25 27.52 -18.06
C ALA A 33 -16.45 28.63 -19.10
N GLU A 34 -16.52 29.88 -18.63
CA GLU A 34 -16.51 31.08 -19.45
C GLU A 34 -15.15 31.77 -19.27
N PRO A 35 -14.08 31.31 -19.97
CA PRO A 35 -12.74 31.85 -19.79
C PRO A 35 -12.65 33.30 -20.26
N ASN A 36 -11.94 34.13 -19.49
CA ASN A 36 -11.82 35.57 -19.71
C ASN A 36 -10.36 36.05 -19.78
N LEU A 37 -9.40 35.13 -19.89
CA LEU A 37 -7.99 35.46 -20.06
C LEU A 37 -7.71 35.68 -21.56
N CYS A 38 -7.53 36.94 -21.96
CA CYS A 38 -7.23 37.31 -23.35
C CYS A 38 -5.91 38.09 -23.44
N ASN A 39 -5.26 38.04 -24.61
CA ASN A 39 -4.16 38.95 -24.93
C ASN A 39 -4.69 40.37 -25.27
N LYS A 40 -3.77 41.31 -25.54
CA LYS A 40 -4.11 42.70 -25.89
C LYS A 40 -4.97 42.84 -27.16
N GLU A 41 -4.92 41.86 -28.05
CA GLU A 41 -5.72 41.80 -29.29
C GLU A 41 -7.10 41.16 -29.07
N GLY A 42 -7.46 40.82 -27.83
CA GLY A 42 -8.74 40.19 -27.49
C GLY A 42 -8.81 38.68 -27.79
N LEU A 43 -7.69 38.04 -28.15
CA LEU A 43 -7.65 36.61 -28.41
C LEU A 43 -7.60 35.84 -27.08
N PRO A 44 -8.51 34.88 -26.85
CA PRO A 44 -8.56 34.13 -25.60
C PRO A 44 -7.45 33.10 -25.50
N ALA A 45 -6.96 32.87 -24.29
CA ALA A 45 -6.10 31.74 -23.96
C ALA A 45 -6.90 30.43 -24.08
N LEU A 46 -6.28 29.41 -24.66
CA LEU A 46 -6.84 28.05 -24.68
C LEU A 46 -6.83 27.44 -23.27
N PRO A 47 -7.67 26.42 -22.99
CA PRO A 47 -7.55 25.65 -21.76
C PRO A 47 -6.15 25.07 -21.60
N PHE A 48 -5.57 25.21 -20.41
CA PHE A 48 -4.21 24.73 -20.13
C PHE A 48 -4.02 24.22 -18.71
N HIS A 49 -2.95 23.46 -18.55
CA HIS A 49 -2.35 23.12 -17.27
C HIS A 49 -0.98 23.79 -17.17
N ALA A 50 -0.67 24.32 -15.99
CA ALA A 50 0.66 24.86 -15.70
C ALA A 50 1.10 24.43 -14.30
N GLY A 51 2.41 24.29 -14.13
CA GLY A 51 3.02 23.77 -12.91
C GLY A 51 3.03 22.24 -12.84
N GLU A 52 3.75 21.71 -11.85
CA GLU A 52 3.84 20.27 -11.61
C GLU A 52 2.83 19.87 -10.54
N VAL A 53 1.89 19.00 -10.92
CA VAL A 53 1.00 18.39 -9.93
C VAL A 53 1.88 17.50 -9.03
N PRO A 54 1.92 17.72 -7.70
CA PRO A 54 2.71 16.88 -6.82
C PRO A 54 2.26 15.44 -6.99
N LYS A 55 3.23 14.54 -7.15
CA LYS A 55 2.95 13.14 -6.88
C LYS A 55 2.56 13.04 -5.41
N ARG A 56 1.28 12.78 -5.15
CA ARG A 56 0.77 12.59 -3.80
C ARG A 56 1.35 11.30 -3.27
N ASP A 57 2.32 11.40 -2.38
CA ASP A 57 2.76 10.26 -1.60
C ASP A 57 1.86 10.10 -0.38
N TRP A 58 0.90 9.17 -0.46
CA TRP A 58 -0.03 8.91 0.62
C TRP A 58 0.65 8.40 1.90
N LEU A 59 1.81 7.74 1.80
CA LEU A 59 2.57 7.34 2.98
C LEU A 59 2.99 8.57 3.78
N THR A 60 3.71 9.49 3.16
CA THR A 60 4.17 10.73 3.80
C THR A 60 3.01 11.62 4.26
N LEU A 61 1.89 11.64 3.52
CA LEU A 61 0.72 12.47 3.83
C LEU A 61 -0.16 11.91 4.95
N LYS A 62 -0.26 10.58 5.08
CA LYS A 62 -1.23 9.93 5.97
C LYS A 62 -0.62 9.21 7.15
N ILE A 63 0.66 8.88 7.10
CA ILE A 63 1.34 8.08 8.12
C ILE A 63 2.46 8.92 8.75
N PRO A 64 2.18 9.73 9.80
CA PRO A 64 3.20 10.55 10.44
C PRO A 64 4.40 9.76 10.96
N GLU A 65 4.18 8.55 11.50
CA GLU A 65 5.26 7.73 12.06
C GLU A 65 6.23 7.23 10.99
N ALA A 66 5.83 7.16 9.72
CA ALA A 66 6.70 6.68 8.64
C ALA A 66 7.94 7.56 8.45
N LYS A 67 7.95 8.80 8.97
CA LYS A 67 9.13 9.69 8.99
C LYS A 67 10.29 9.15 9.83
N GLU A 68 10.01 8.24 10.77
CA GLU A 68 11.04 7.56 11.55
C GLU A 68 11.60 6.31 10.84
N TYR A 69 11.00 5.91 9.73
CA TYR A 69 11.33 4.68 9.03
C TYR A 69 12.16 4.97 7.77
N THR A 70 12.98 4.00 7.39
CA THR A 70 13.76 3.97 6.15
C THR A 70 13.11 3.00 5.16
N LEU A 71 12.93 3.45 3.92
CA LEU A 71 12.39 2.62 2.84
C LEU A 71 13.37 1.52 2.44
N VAL A 72 12.93 0.27 2.53
CA VAL A 72 13.68 -0.91 2.09
C VAL A 72 13.25 -1.33 0.70
N TYR A 73 11.95 -1.59 0.51
CA TYR A 73 11.39 -2.03 -0.75
C TYR A 73 10.22 -1.16 -1.20
N ASP A 74 10.09 -0.96 -2.50
CA ASP A 74 8.91 -0.37 -3.11
C ASP A 74 8.51 -1.16 -4.36
N LEU A 75 7.34 -1.81 -4.31
CA LEU A 75 6.82 -2.68 -5.37
C LEU A 75 5.61 -2.04 -6.04
N ASP A 76 5.62 -1.98 -7.38
CA ASP A 76 4.41 -1.81 -8.17
C ASP A 76 3.70 -3.16 -8.31
N ILE A 77 2.63 -3.37 -7.55
CA ILE A 77 1.92 -4.65 -7.56
C ILE A 77 1.29 -4.95 -8.93
N THR A 78 1.02 -3.92 -9.74
CA THR A 78 0.41 -4.10 -11.07
C THR A 78 1.39 -4.72 -12.07
N LYS A 79 2.69 -4.71 -11.74
CA LYS A 79 3.78 -5.33 -12.49
C LYS A 79 4.31 -6.61 -11.84
N ALA A 80 3.72 -7.03 -10.71
CA ALA A 80 4.15 -8.24 -10.03
C ALA A 80 3.92 -9.48 -10.91
N GLY A 81 4.71 -10.51 -10.64
CA GLY A 81 4.70 -11.77 -11.37
C GLY A 81 5.57 -12.78 -10.63
N ARG A 82 5.93 -13.87 -11.31
CA ARG A 82 6.79 -14.91 -10.73
C ARG A 82 8.13 -14.36 -10.22
N GLU A 83 8.74 -13.45 -10.97
CA GLU A 83 9.90 -12.70 -10.51
C GLU A 83 9.41 -11.37 -9.93
N ILE A 84 9.71 -11.12 -8.66
CA ILE A 84 9.40 -9.85 -8.01
C ILE A 84 10.53 -8.87 -8.31
N ARG A 85 10.19 -7.79 -9.01
CA ARG A 85 11.10 -6.68 -9.31
C ARG A 85 10.60 -5.44 -8.57
N TYR A 86 11.35 -5.02 -7.57
CA TYR A 86 11.07 -3.78 -6.86
C TYR A 86 11.52 -2.57 -7.70
N ASP A 87 10.72 -1.52 -7.71
CA ASP A 87 11.12 -0.23 -8.28
C ASP A 87 12.20 0.44 -7.40
N VAL A 88 12.17 0.16 -6.10
CA VAL A 88 13.23 0.52 -5.16
C VAL A 88 13.60 -0.71 -4.36
N ASP A 89 14.88 -1.05 -4.38
CA ASP A 89 15.47 -2.07 -3.51
C ASP A 89 16.71 -1.48 -2.79
N ASN A 90 16.57 -1.28 -1.49
CA ASN A 90 17.62 -0.76 -0.61
C ASN A 90 18.05 -1.77 0.46
N HIS A 91 17.67 -3.05 0.38
CA HIS A 91 17.92 -3.99 1.48
C HIS A 91 19.40 -4.14 1.83
N ASP A 92 20.28 -4.15 0.83
CA ASP A 92 21.73 -4.19 1.02
C ASP A 92 22.29 -2.94 1.73
N LYS A 93 21.54 -1.84 1.74
CA LYS A 93 21.91 -0.59 2.45
C LYS A 93 21.46 -0.60 3.91
N ILE A 94 20.63 -1.57 4.32
CA ILE A 94 20.19 -1.73 5.71
C ILE A 94 21.25 -2.53 6.46
N THR A 95 22.32 -1.84 6.86
CA THR A 95 23.46 -2.47 7.56
C THR A 95 23.36 -2.41 9.08
N GLY A 96 22.49 -1.54 9.61
CA GLY A 96 22.26 -1.36 11.04
C GLY A 96 21.09 -2.19 11.56
N PRO A 97 21.05 -2.50 12.87
CA PRO A 97 19.91 -3.19 13.47
C PRO A 97 18.66 -2.30 13.42
N PHE A 98 17.49 -2.93 13.31
CA PHE A 98 16.20 -2.24 13.32
C PHE A 98 15.25 -2.87 14.34
N ASP A 99 14.38 -2.06 14.94
CA ASP A 99 13.43 -2.51 15.97
C ASP A 99 12.00 -2.64 15.48
N ARG A 100 11.68 -2.02 14.34
CA ARG A 100 10.35 -2.07 13.73
C ARG A 100 10.42 -2.41 12.25
N ILE A 101 9.42 -3.14 11.78
CA ILE A 101 9.13 -3.34 10.36
C ILE A 101 7.75 -2.75 10.08
N GLY A 102 7.61 -2.04 8.97
CA GLY A 102 6.36 -1.42 8.53
C GLY A 102 6.03 -1.76 7.07
N TYR A 103 4.75 -1.97 6.80
CA TYR A 103 4.19 -2.21 5.49
C TYR A 103 3.16 -1.14 5.17
N PHE A 104 3.28 -0.53 3.99
CA PHE A 104 2.26 0.34 3.43
C PHE A 104 1.74 -0.26 2.14
N LEU A 105 0.48 -0.70 2.15
CA LEU A 105 -0.23 -1.11 0.94
C LEU A 105 -1.20 -0.02 0.52
N GLU A 106 -1.10 0.38 -0.74
CA GLU A 106 -2.00 1.33 -1.40
C GLU A 106 -2.58 0.70 -2.64
N LEU A 107 -3.89 0.85 -2.83
CA LEU A 107 -4.64 0.30 -3.95
C LEU A 107 -5.57 1.36 -4.51
N THR A 108 -5.48 1.64 -5.81
CA THR A 108 -6.33 2.61 -6.50
C THR A 108 -7.16 1.91 -7.57
N ASN A 109 -8.47 2.12 -7.54
CA ASN A 109 -9.39 1.70 -8.59
C ASN A 109 -10.33 2.87 -8.97
N SER A 110 -11.42 2.58 -9.69
CA SER A 110 -12.40 3.59 -10.10
C SER A 110 -13.14 4.25 -8.92
N GLU A 111 -13.19 3.62 -7.75
CA GLU A 111 -13.88 4.14 -6.56
C GLU A 111 -12.99 5.08 -5.73
N GLY A 112 -11.68 5.00 -5.92
CA GLY A 112 -10.71 5.85 -5.23
C GLY A 112 -9.47 5.10 -4.80
N THR A 113 -8.74 5.69 -3.85
CA THR A 113 -7.53 5.09 -3.27
C THR A 113 -7.81 4.60 -1.86
N GLN A 114 -7.52 3.33 -1.62
CA GLN A 114 -7.51 2.68 -0.32
C GLN A 114 -6.06 2.51 0.12
N TYR A 115 -5.80 2.61 1.42
CA TYR A 115 -4.49 2.33 1.98
C TYR A 115 -4.57 1.69 3.35
N VAL A 116 -3.54 0.93 3.70
CA VAL A 116 -3.26 0.49 5.05
C VAL A 116 -1.78 0.60 5.32
N TRP A 117 -1.46 1.16 6.47
CA TRP A 117 -0.19 1.04 7.13
C TRP A 117 -0.31 0.02 8.24
N VAL A 118 0.63 -0.92 8.30
CA VAL A 118 0.79 -1.81 9.44
C VAL A 118 2.27 -1.87 9.85
N SER A 119 2.57 -1.51 11.09
CA SER A 119 3.93 -1.63 11.66
C SER A 119 3.92 -2.50 12.90
N MET A 120 5.02 -3.20 13.19
CA MET A 120 5.14 -4.12 14.32
C MET A 120 6.59 -4.21 14.76
N ASP A 121 6.84 -4.90 15.88
CA ASP A 121 8.20 -5.21 16.29
C ASP A 121 8.91 -6.05 15.22
N ALA A 122 10.21 -5.83 15.05
CA ALA A 122 10.99 -6.53 14.04
C ALA A 122 11.01 -8.05 14.32
N PHE A 123 10.29 -8.81 13.51
CA PHE A 123 10.21 -10.28 13.57
C PHE A 123 11.43 -10.98 12.94
N THR A 124 12.33 -10.22 12.35
CA THR A 124 13.64 -10.62 11.81
C THR A 124 14.59 -9.43 11.81
N GLN A 125 15.89 -9.66 11.73
CA GLN A 125 16.90 -8.63 11.46
C GLN A 125 17.43 -8.69 10.02
N ASP A 126 16.97 -9.66 9.23
CA ASP A 126 17.38 -9.89 7.86
C ASP A 126 16.48 -9.11 6.90
N ALA A 127 16.95 -7.95 6.45
CA ALA A 127 16.21 -7.07 5.54
C ALA A 127 15.92 -7.73 4.18
N SER A 128 16.63 -8.80 3.79
CA SER A 128 16.31 -9.54 2.55
C SER A 128 14.99 -10.33 2.64
N LYS A 129 14.46 -10.54 3.86
CA LYS A 129 13.31 -11.42 4.12
C LYS A 129 12.01 -10.70 4.47
N ILE A 130 12.00 -9.38 4.46
CA ILE A 130 10.82 -8.59 4.85
C ILE A 130 9.96 -8.16 3.66
N GLY A 131 10.41 -8.38 2.42
CA GLY A 131 9.63 -8.18 1.19
C GLY A 131 8.66 -9.32 0.88
N VAL A 132 8.23 -9.41 -0.38
CA VAL A 132 7.39 -10.52 -0.87
C VAL A 132 8.13 -11.86 -0.64
N PRO A 133 7.51 -12.85 0.03
CA PRO A 133 8.17 -14.07 0.45
C PRO A 133 8.26 -15.09 -0.70
N THR A 134 9.08 -14.76 -1.70
CA THR A 134 9.38 -15.65 -2.83
C THR A 134 10.27 -16.83 -2.43
N LEU A 135 10.31 -17.87 -3.27
CA LEU A 135 11.23 -18.99 -3.07
C LEU A 135 12.69 -18.51 -2.96
N ALA A 136 13.06 -17.49 -3.76
CA ALA A 136 14.40 -16.93 -3.77
C ALA A 136 14.75 -16.17 -2.49
N SER A 137 13.80 -15.45 -1.89
CA SER A 137 14.05 -14.73 -0.62
C SER A 137 14.15 -15.67 0.57
N LYS A 138 13.61 -16.90 0.46
CA LYS A 138 13.56 -17.90 1.53
C LYS A 138 12.87 -17.38 2.80
N ALA A 139 12.07 -16.33 2.66
CA ALA A 139 11.28 -15.80 3.76
C ALA A 139 10.16 -16.80 4.09
N LYS A 140 10.11 -17.20 5.36
CA LYS A 140 9.05 -18.06 5.89
C LYS A 140 8.74 -17.65 7.32
N PHE A 141 7.57 -17.06 7.54
CA PHE A 141 7.12 -16.60 8.85
C PHE A 141 5.67 -17.02 9.06
N GLN A 142 5.47 -17.90 10.03
CA GLN A 142 4.19 -18.24 10.65
C GLN A 142 4.35 -17.96 12.14
N GLN A 143 4.01 -16.75 12.57
CA GLN A 143 4.20 -16.36 13.97
C GLN A 143 3.36 -15.16 14.37
N PRO A 144 3.02 -15.05 15.68
CA PRO A 144 2.43 -13.84 16.22
C PRO A 144 3.45 -12.69 16.20
N VAL A 145 2.94 -11.47 16.09
CA VAL A 145 3.70 -10.22 16.25
C VAL A 145 3.05 -9.31 17.28
N THR A 146 3.87 -8.48 17.93
CA THR A 146 3.44 -7.58 19.00
C THR A 146 3.64 -6.12 18.63
N ASN A 147 3.03 -5.24 19.45
CA ASN A 147 3.07 -3.80 19.29
C ASN A 147 2.65 -3.37 17.87
N MET A 148 1.68 -4.08 17.29
CA MET A 148 1.20 -3.80 15.96
C MET A 148 0.42 -2.48 15.96
N THR A 149 0.71 -1.63 14.99
CA THR A 149 0.01 -0.37 14.72
C THR A 149 -0.62 -0.45 13.35
N VAL A 150 -1.93 -0.24 13.26
CA VAL A 150 -2.70 -0.22 12.00
C VAL A 150 -3.29 1.18 11.79
N MET A 151 -3.05 1.78 10.63
CA MET A 151 -3.67 3.03 10.20
C MET A 151 -4.21 2.87 8.77
N THR A 152 -5.47 3.20 8.53
CA THR A 152 -6.12 2.92 7.24
C THR A 152 -7.29 3.86 6.99
N ASN A 153 -7.65 4.05 5.72
CA ASN A 153 -8.90 4.70 5.33
C ASN A 153 -10.02 3.70 4.96
N VAL A 154 -9.76 2.39 5.02
CA VAL A 154 -10.73 1.35 4.72
C VAL A 154 -11.65 1.16 5.93
N ARG A 155 -12.95 1.36 5.72
CA ARG A 155 -13.95 1.19 6.79
C ARG A 155 -14.03 -0.28 7.21
N GLY A 156 -14.20 -0.50 8.52
CA GLY A 156 -14.36 -1.84 9.07
C GLY A 156 -13.05 -2.53 9.46
N VAL A 157 -11.89 -2.02 9.02
CA VAL A 157 -10.58 -2.52 9.50
C VAL A 157 -10.28 -1.91 10.86
N ALA A 158 -9.93 -2.76 11.84
CA ALA A 158 -9.57 -2.33 13.19
C ALA A 158 -8.22 -1.59 13.17
N ALA A 159 -8.29 -0.26 13.28
CA ALA A 159 -7.13 0.62 13.40
C ALA A 159 -6.79 0.90 14.87
N GLY A 160 -5.52 1.15 15.17
CA GLY A 160 -5.03 1.39 16.53
C GLY A 160 -3.57 1.00 16.69
N SER A 161 -3.01 1.25 17.87
CA SER A 161 -1.64 0.86 18.25
C SER A 161 -1.65 -0.11 19.43
N GLY A 162 -0.55 -0.83 19.65
CA GLY A 162 -0.43 -1.81 20.72
C GLY A 162 -1.25 -3.09 20.48
N LEU A 163 -1.61 -3.36 19.22
CA LEU A 163 -2.35 -4.55 18.83
C LEU A 163 -1.40 -5.78 18.77
N THR A 164 -1.99 -6.97 18.78
CA THR A 164 -1.31 -8.22 18.40
C THR A 164 -1.69 -8.58 16.99
N GLY A 165 -0.75 -9.12 16.21
CA GLY A 165 -0.99 -9.62 14.86
C GLY A 165 -0.50 -11.05 14.67
N ASN A 166 -0.74 -11.59 13.48
CA ASN A 166 -0.15 -12.85 13.02
C ASN A 166 0.37 -12.66 11.59
N LEU A 167 1.54 -13.25 11.30
CA LEU A 167 2.15 -13.23 9.98
C LEU A 167 1.97 -14.56 9.28
N GLU A 168 1.65 -14.48 7.99
CA GLU A 168 1.53 -15.62 7.10
C GLU A 168 2.31 -15.37 5.81
N PHE A 169 3.63 -15.50 5.91
CA PHE A 169 4.58 -15.19 4.83
C PHE A 169 5.29 -16.46 4.38
N TRP A 170 5.06 -16.90 3.14
CA TRP A 170 5.76 -18.04 2.51
C TRP A 170 5.51 -18.08 1.00
N SER A 171 6.38 -18.78 0.26
CA SER A 171 6.22 -18.99 -1.18
C SER A 171 5.39 -20.21 -1.56
N SER A 172 5.10 -21.09 -0.60
CA SER A 172 4.52 -22.41 -0.86
C SER A 172 3.02 -22.36 -1.15
N ASN A 173 2.45 -23.50 -1.52
CA ASN A 173 1.00 -23.70 -1.39
C ASN A 173 0.58 -23.60 0.09
N TYR A 174 -0.73 -23.48 0.32
CA TYR A 174 -1.31 -23.50 1.66
C TYR A 174 -2.78 -23.94 1.63
N GLY A 175 -3.29 -24.33 2.79
CA GLY A 175 -4.68 -24.71 3.00
C GLY A 175 -5.20 -24.16 4.33
N PRO A 176 -6.52 -24.23 4.57
CA PRO A 176 -7.18 -23.51 5.66
C PRO A 176 -6.98 -24.17 7.03
N ALA A 177 -6.08 -25.14 7.16
CA ALA A 177 -5.89 -25.85 8.42
C ALA A 177 -5.13 -24.97 9.41
N ASN A 178 -5.71 -24.71 10.59
CA ASN A 178 -5.07 -23.89 11.62
C ASN A 178 -4.07 -24.66 12.49
N SER A 179 -3.04 -25.22 11.86
CA SER A 179 -2.02 -26.03 12.55
C SER A 179 -1.15 -25.22 13.53
N ALA A 180 -1.02 -23.91 13.32
CA ALA A 180 -0.32 -23.00 14.22
C ALA A 180 -1.16 -22.59 15.45
N ASN A 181 -2.42 -23.02 15.53
CA ASN A 181 -3.37 -22.68 16.60
C ASN A 181 -3.53 -21.16 16.79
N VAL A 182 -3.58 -20.41 15.70
CA VAL A 182 -3.81 -18.96 15.73
C VAL A 182 -5.20 -18.69 16.33
N PRO A 183 -5.30 -17.91 17.42
CA PRO A 183 -6.58 -17.72 18.11
C PRO A 183 -7.63 -17.08 17.21
N GLY A 184 -8.80 -17.71 17.09
CA GLY A 184 -9.93 -17.18 16.33
C GLY A 184 -9.89 -17.44 14.82
N ALA A 185 -8.82 -18.04 14.31
CA ALA A 185 -8.73 -18.50 12.93
C ALA A 185 -9.55 -19.78 12.69
N SER A 186 -10.06 -19.91 11.48
CA SER A 186 -10.84 -21.03 11.00
C SER A 186 -9.95 -22.21 10.63
N SER A 187 -10.52 -23.42 10.66
CA SER A 187 -9.89 -24.61 10.07
C SER A 187 -10.56 -25.03 8.75
N GLN A 188 -11.44 -24.19 8.20
CA GLN A 188 -12.36 -24.52 7.10
C GLN A 188 -12.39 -23.49 5.98
N VAL A 189 -11.99 -22.25 6.26
CA VAL A 189 -11.87 -21.17 5.27
C VAL A 189 -10.49 -20.55 5.41
N TRP A 190 -9.97 -20.03 4.32
CA TRP A 190 -8.67 -19.37 4.30
C TRP A 190 -8.79 -18.02 5.02
N ASP A 191 -8.04 -17.86 6.11
CA ASP A 191 -8.03 -16.65 6.91
C ASP A 191 -6.62 -16.33 7.44
N PHE A 192 -6.49 -15.82 8.66
CA PHE A 192 -5.20 -15.39 9.24
C PHE A 192 -4.52 -16.49 10.06
N GLY A 193 -4.88 -17.75 9.84
CA GLY A 193 -4.31 -18.92 10.51
C GLY A 193 -4.11 -20.11 9.58
N ASP A 194 -3.83 -19.88 8.29
CA ASP A 194 -3.66 -20.93 7.31
C ASP A 194 -2.36 -21.72 7.50
N GLN A 195 -2.28 -22.90 6.86
CA GLN A 195 -1.13 -23.78 6.94
C GLN A 195 -0.39 -23.88 5.60
N PRO A 196 0.92 -23.57 5.55
CA PRO A 196 1.73 -23.82 4.36
C PRO A 196 1.87 -25.32 4.09
N SER A 197 1.84 -25.68 2.81
CA SER A 197 1.95 -27.03 2.28
C SER A 197 2.83 -27.07 1.03
N ASP A 198 3.36 -28.25 0.70
CA ASP A 198 4.16 -28.41 -0.51
C ASP A 198 3.34 -28.27 -1.80
N PRO A 199 3.97 -27.89 -2.92
CA PRO A 199 5.39 -27.54 -3.06
C PRO A 199 5.74 -26.15 -2.50
N GLN A 200 7.03 -25.95 -2.19
CA GLN A 200 7.56 -24.65 -1.72
C GLN A 200 7.50 -23.52 -2.76
N ASP A 201 7.54 -23.84 -4.05
CA ASP A 201 7.33 -22.89 -5.14
C ASP A 201 5.87 -23.00 -5.59
N GLY A 202 4.97 -22.41 -4.81
CA GLY A 202 3.54 -22.61 -4.94
C GLY A 202 2.76 -21.30 -5.05
N TYR A 203 1.57 -21.32 -4.48
CA TYR A 203 0.63 -20.21 -4.50
C TYR A 203 1.23 -18.95 -3.88
N GLY A 204 1.84 -19.07 -2.71
CA GLY A 204 2.46 -17.97 -1.98
C GLY A 204 1.46 -17.13 -1.22
N SER A 205 1.81 -16.81 0.03
CA SER A 205 1.04 -15.99 0.96
C SER A 205 1.91 -14.85 1.49
N MET A 206 1.36 -13.63 1.49
CA MET A 206 1.93 -12.49 2.21
C MET A 206 0.80 -11.75 2.90
N GLN A 207 0.49 -12.17 4.12
CA GLN A 207 -0.64 -11.64 4.86
C GLN A 207 -0.26 -11.23 6.27
N VAL A 208 -0.89 -10.15 6.73
CA VAL A 208 -0.85 -9.73 8.13
C VAL A 208 -2.27 -9.79 8.67
N GLY A 209 -2.48 -10.60 9.70
CA GLY A 209 -3.76 -10.73 10.39
C GLY A 209 -3.82 -9.94 11.70
N ASN A 210 -5.05 -9.64 12.12
CA ASN A 210 -5.43 -9.18 13.45
C ASN A 210 -6.38 -10.22 14.07
N PRO A 211 -5.84 -11.22 14.78
CA PRO A 211 -6.64 -12.32 15.33
C PRO A 211 -7.73 -11.86 16.30
N ALA A 212 -7.46 -10.82 17.11
CA ALA A 212 -8.42 -10.28 18.07
C ALA A 212 -9.67 -9.69 17.39
N ALA A 213 -9.49 -9.08 16.21
CA ALA A 213 -10.58 -8.57 15.40
C ALA A 213 -11.15 -9.60 14.40
N LYS A 214 -10.52 -10.77 14.29
CA LYS A 214 -10.78 -11.77 13.24
C LYS A 214 -10.69 -11.18 11.83
N GLN A 215 -9.60 -10.46 11.58
CA GLN A 215 -9.42 -9.71 10.35
C GLN A 215 -8.09 -10.01 9.68
N THR A 216 -8.13 -10.13 8.36
CA THR A 216 -6.99 -9.83 7.51
C THR A 216 -6.79 -8.31 7.51
N VAL A 217 -5.59 -7.84 7.84
CA VAL A 217 -5.21 -6.42 7.75
C VAL A 217 -4.88 -6.08 6.30
N PHE A 218 -3.99 -6.86 5.69
CA PHE A 218 -3.78 -6.87 4.24
C PHE A 218 -3.37 -8.27 3.77
N ALA A 219 -3.59 -8.51 2.48
CA ALA A 219 -3.10 -9.69 1.78
C ALA A 219 -2.50 -9.32 0.43
N PHE A 220 -1.44 -10.02 0.05
CA PHE A 220 -0.92 -10.11 -1.30
C PHE A 220 -0.47 -11.54 -1.61
N ASN A 221 -1.38 -12.33 -2.17
CA ASN A 221 -1.17 -13.76 -2.42
C ASN A 221 -1.07 -14.01 -3.93
N HIS A 222 -0.56 -15.19 -4.32
CA HIS A 222 -0.55 -15.62 -5.71
C HIS A 222 0.10 -14.64 -6.69
N TRP A 223 1.12 -13.90 -6.25
CA TRP A 223 1.81 -12.91 -7.08
C TRP A 223 2.34 -13.48 -8.40
N VAL A 224 2.61 -14.79 -8.46
CA VAL A 224 2.99 -15.52 -9.68
C VAL A 224 1.94 -15.41 -10.79
N ALA A 225 0.67 -15.20 -10.46
CA ALA A 225 -0.45 -15.02 -11.38
C ALA A 225 -0.56 -13.59 -11.95
N GLY A 226 0.32 -12.67 -11.55
CA GLY A 226 0.40 -11.31 -12.03
C GLY A 226 -0.91 -10.54 -11.85
N ARG A 227 -1.58 -10.16 -12.95
CA ARG A 227 -2.87 -9.45 -12.87
C ARG A 227 -4.00 -10.26 -12.24
N ASN A 228 -3.84 -11.57 -12.08
CA ASN A 228 -4.77 -12.43 -11.36
C ASN A 228 -4.27 -12.79 -9.95
N ALA A 229 -3.29 -12.06 -9.41
CA ALA A 229 -2.92 -12.17 -8.00
C ALA A 229 -4.08 -11.72 -7.10
N ASP A 230 -4.03 -12.15 -5.85
CA ASP A 230 -5.00 -11.77 -4.83
C ASP A 230 -4.44 -10.60 -4.03
N VAL A 231 -5.20 -9.51 -3.91
CA VAL A 231 -4.74 -8.36 -3.13
C VAL A 231 -5.90 -7.65 -2.46
N GLY A 232 -5.71 -7.25 -1.21
CA GLY A 232 -6.72 -6.45 -0.53
C GLY A 232 -6.35 -6.00 0.86
N ILE A 233 -7.25 -5.18 1.41
CA ILE A 233 -7.11 -4.51 2.71
C ILE A 233 -8.39 -4.78 3.49
N GLY A 234 -8.26 -5.31 4.71
CA GLY A 234 -9.40 -5.84 5.45
C GLY A 234 -9.83 -7.23 4.96
N ASN A 235 -10.91 -7.75 5.54
CA ASN A 235 -11.52 -9.00 5.08
C ASN A 235 -12.11 -8.84 3.68
N CYS A 236 -11.81 -9.79 2.80
CA CYS A 236 -12.49 -9.92 1.52
C CYS A 236 -14.00 -10.14 1.75
N PRO A 237 -14.88 -9.46 1.00
CA PRO A 237 -16.32 -9.70 1.07
C PRO A 237 -16.75 -11.04 0.45
N GLY A 238 -15.82 -11.75 -0.23
CA GLY A 238 -16.04 -13.07 -0.82
C GLY A 238 -15.96 -14.21 0.19
N GLN A 239 -15.67 -15.41 -0.31
CA GLN A 239 -15.68 -16.64 0.49
C GLN A 239 -14.53 -16.70 1.51
N ASN A 240 -13.33 -16.26 1.13
CA ASN A 240 -12.12 -16.36 1.94
C ASN A 240 -11.71 -14.98 2.46
N PRO A 241 -11.80 -14.72 3.78
CA PRO A 241 -11.48 -13.42 4.37
C PRO A 241 -10.07 -12.89 4.03
N ASP A 242 -9.10 -13.76 3.80
CA ASP A 242 -7.72 -13.43 3.46
C ASP A 242 -7.46 -13.13 1.98
N TRP A 243 -8.51 -13.03 1.17
CA TRP A 243 -8.45 -12.81 -0.27
C TRP A 243 -7.94 -13.99 -1.10
N THR A 244 -7.64 -15.15 -0.51
CA THR A 244 -7.23 -16.32 -1.27
C THR A 244 -8.27 -16.68 -2.35
N PHE A 245 -7.81 -16.80 -3.60
CA PHE A 245 -8.61 -17.00 -4.82
C PHE A 245 -9.44 -15.80 -5.30
N ALA A 246 -9.20 -14.58 -4.81
CA ALA A 246 -9.91 -13.38 -5.26
C ALA A 246 -9.60 -12.99 -6.71
N ALA A 247 -8.40 -13.27 -7.20
CA ALA A 247 -7.89 -12.97 -8.54
C ALA A 247 -8.20 -11.54 -9.01
N ASN A 248 -7.99 -10.56 -8.12
CA ASN A 248 -8.53 -9.21 -8.27
C ASN A 248 -7.47 -8.12 -8.49
N ALA A 249 -6.16 -8.43 -8.48
CA ALA A 249 -5.11 -7.44 -8.67
C ALA A 249 -5.30 -6.59 -9.95
N GLY A 250 -5.81 -7.20 -11.03
CA GLY A 250 -6.08 -6.55 -12.29
C GLY A 250 -7.20 -5.50 -12.26
N GLN A 251 -7.99 -5.42 -11.19
CA GLN A 251 -9.04 -4.42 -11.00
C GLN A 251 -8.50 -3.07 -10.54
N TYR A 252 -7.27 -3.03 -10.03
CA TYR A 252 -6.62 -1.80 -9.59
C TYR A 252 -5.86 -1.16 -10.76
N SER A 253 -6.07 0.14 -10.94
CA SER A 253 -5.34 0.95 -11.92
C SER A 253 -3.95 1.36 -11.44
N ALA A 254 -3.72 1.31 -10.13
CA ALA A 254 -2.41 1.44 -9.50
C ALA A 254 -2.40 0.70 -8.15
N GLY A 255 -1.23 0.20 -7.75
CA GLY A 255 -1.04 -0.25 -6.38
C GLY A 255 0.42 -0.35 -5.99
N ARG A 256 0.70 -0.04 -4.72
CA ARG A 256 2.05 0.01 -4.17
C ARG A 256 2.13 -0.75 -2.87
N LEU A 257 3.08 -1.67 -2.77
CA LEU A 257 3.50 -2.25 -1.51
C LEU A 257 4.88 -1.71 -1.16
N ARG A 258 4.96 -0.94 -0.07
CA ARG A 258 6.21 -0.41 0.46
C ARG A 258 6.55 -1.07 1.77
N VAL A 259 7.80 -1.49 1.90
CA VAL A 259 8.35 -2.09 3.11
C VAL A 259 9.41 -1.18 3.69
N LEU A 260 9.29 -0.87 4.97
CA LEU A 260 10.16 0.04 5.67
C LEU A 260 10.64 -0.55 7.00
N VAL A 261 11.76 -0.05 7.50
CA VAL A 261 12.30 -0.42 8.82
C VAL A 261 12.61 0.83 9.64
N ARG A 262 12.44 0.75 10.97
CA ARG A 262 12.96 1.77 11.87
C ARG A 262 14.31 1.32 12.41
N LEU A 263 15.37 2.00 11.99
CA LEU A 263 16.71 1.72 12.49
C LEU A 263 16.78 2.03 13.99
N LYS A 264 17.44 1.16 14.75
CA LYS A 264 17.76 1.45 16.15
C LYS A 264 18.75 2.61 16.18
N LYS A 265 18.49 3.58 17.04
CA LYS A 265 19.41 4.66 17.36
C LYS A 265 20.50 4.17 18.31
#